data_AF-A0A976NZS9-F1
#
_entry.id   AF-A0A976NZS9-F1
#
_cell.length_a   1.000
_cell.length_b   1.000
_cell.length_c   1.000
_cell.angle_alpha   90.00
_cell.angle_beta   90.00
_cell.angle_gamma   90.00
#
_symmetry.space_group_name_H-M   'P 1'
#
loop_
_entity.id
_entity.type
_entity.pdbx_description
1 polymer ?
#
loop_
_entity_poly.entity_id
_entity_poly.type
_entity_poly.pdbx_seq_one_letter_code
_entity_poly.pdbx_strand_id
1 'polypeptide(L)'
;MDLPETECLDHAGSSTQLPAVNKFPNRRKPNLTDTQRLIMAEFLLNHNQGKTHLPRAVISAAADRFEVHRNTVSRIWNLMKTALDGGASADAVMKQVLSKKRGNSGRKRKDYSAVLEQLK
;
A
#
# COMPACT_ATOMS: atom_id res chain seq x y z
N MET A 1 -25.30 47.53 41.53
CA MET A 1 -25.78 46.80 40.35
C MET A 1 -25.02 47.38 39.15
N ASP A 2 -24.13 46.74 38.42
CA ASP A 2 -23.49 45.41 38.46
C ASP A 2 -22.24 45.52 37.54
N LEU A 3 -21.28 44.60 37.74
CA LEU A 3 -20.08 44.37 36.91
C LEU A 3 -20.47 43.54 35.65
N PRO A 4 -19.54 43.27 34.70
CA PRO A 4 -19.75 43.29 33.25
C PRO A 4 -20.16 41.95 32.64
N GLU A 5 -20.79 41.99 31.46
CA GLU A 5 -21.06 40.79 30.65
C GLU A 5 -20.45 40.90 29.25
N THR A 6 -19.32 40.22 29.16
CA THR A 6 -18.79 39.36 28.09
C THR A 6 -19.74 38.89 26.96
N GLU A 7 -19.17 38.89 25.74
CA GLU A 7 -19.43 38.06 24.53
C GLU A 7 -20.73 38.37 23.75
N CYS A 8 -20.73 38.44 22.42
CA CYS A 8 -20.59 37.28 21.53
C CYS A 8 -20.07 37.73 20.14
N LEU A 9 -19.11 36.97 19.59
CA LEU A 9 -18.66 37.10 18.20
C LEU A 9 -19.42 36.05 17.37
N ASP A 10 -20.51 36.48 16.74
CA ASP A 10 -21.41 35.61 16.01
C ASP A 10 -20.84 35.25 14.64
N HIS A 11 -20.89 33.96 14.35
CA HIS A 11 -20.47 33.37 13.10
C HIS A 11 -21.47 33.68 11.98
N ALA A 12 -21.02 34.22 10.84
CA ALA A 12 -21.75 34.05 9.59
C ALA A 12 -20.85 34.20 8.35
N GLY A 13 -20.55 33.07 7.72
CA GLY A 13 -20.71 32.98 6.27
C GLY A 13 -19.59 33.51 5.38
N SER A 14 -18.38 32.97 5.49
CA SER A 14 -17.54 32.83 4.29
C SER A 14 -17.74 31.45 3.69
N SER A 15 -18.70 31.39 2.77
CA SER A 15 -18.88 30.30 1.81
C SER A 15 -17.62 30.20 0.95
N THR A 16 -16.60 29.49 1.44
CA THR A 16 -15.44 29.13 0.63
C THR A 16 -15.87 28.00 -0.30
N GLN A 17 -16.28 28.41 -1.49
CA GLN A 17 -16.50 27.57 -2.66
C GLN A 17 -15.20 26.79 -2.94
N LEU A 18 -15.16 25.51 -2.57
CA LEU A 18 -14.05 24.62 -2.92
C LEU A 18 -14.09 24.41 -4.44
N PRO A 19 -13.06 24.82 -5.20
CA PRO A 19 -13.03 24.59 -6.63
C PRO A 19 -12.92 23.09 -6.91
N ALA A 20 -13.64 22.69 -7.96
CA ALA A 20 -13.82 21.34 -8.45
C ALA A 20 -12.53 20.50 -8.37
N VAL A 21 -12.64 19.31 -7.77
CA VAL A 21 -11.62 18.28 -7.80
C VAL A 21 -11.34 17.94 -9.27
N ASN A 22 -10.28 18.54 -9.80
CA ASN A 22 -9.69 18.09 -11.05
C ASN A 22 -9.21 16.67 -10.80
N LYS A 23 -9.95 15.68 -11.32
CA LYS A 23 -9.51 14.29 -11.43
C LYS A 23 -8.35 14.27 -12.42
N PHE A 24 -7.16 14.63 -11.95
CA PHE A 24 -5.93 14.38 -12.68
C PHE A 24 -5.86 12.89 -12.98
N PRO A 25 -5.49 12.46 -14.20
CA PRO A 25 -5.26 11.07 -14.49
C PRO A 25 -4.22 10.57 -13.49
N ASN A 26 -4.65 9.68 -12.60
CA ASN A 26 -3.88 9.17 -11.47
C ASN A 26 -2.62 8.50 -12.03
N ARG A 27 -1.56 9.29 -12.22
CA ARG A 27 -0.26 8.85 -12.70
C ARG A 27 0.22 7.91 -11.61
N ARG A 28 0.10 6.61 -11.87
CA ARG A 28 0.40 5.57 -10.90
C ARG A 28 1.80 5.86 -10.37
N LYS A 29 1.90 6.15 -9.06
CA LYS A 29 3.20 6.34 -8.40
C LYS A 29 4.09 5.13 -8.75
N PRO A 30 5.39 5.35 -9.00
CA PRO A 30 6.31 4.28 -9.34
C PRO A 30 6.23 3.17 -8.29
N ASN A 31 6.27 1.92 -8.73
CA ASN A 31 6.22 0.77 -7.84
C ASN A 31 7.40 0.85 -6.87
N LEU A 32 7.12 0.69 -5.58
CA LEU A 32 8.11 0.63 -4.49
C LEU A 32 9.23 -0.35 -4.88
N THR A 33 10.49 0.09 -4.88
CA THR A 33 11.63 -0.78 -5.23
C THR A 33 11.80 -1.87 -4.17
N ASP A 34 12.47 -2.97 -4.53
CA ASP A 34 12.69 -4.08 -3.59
C ASP A 34 13.51 -3.63 -2.37
N THR A 35 14.47 -2.73 -2.58
CA THR A 35 15.25 -2.09 -1.51
C THR A 35 14.37 -1.25 -0.56
N GLN A 36 13.46 -0.44 -1.10
CA GLN A 36 12.53 0.35 -0.29
C GLN A 36 11.56 -0.55 0.51
N ARG A 37 11.18 -1.70 -0.05
CA ARG A 37 10.36 -2.68 0.68
C ARG A 37 11.10 -3.27 1.86
N LEU A 38 12.38 -3.60 1.70
CA LEU A 38 13.20 -4.15 2.78
C LEU A 38 13.37 -3.12 3.91
N ILE A 39 13.72 -1.88 3.56
CA ILE A 39 13.87 -0.79 4.54
C ILE A 39 12.54 -0.53 5.26
N MET A 40 11.42 -0.59 4.54
CA MET A 40 10.10 -0.44 5.17
C MET A 40 9.77 -1.64 6.08
N ALA A 41 10.11 -2.86 5.69
CA ALA A 41 9.91 -4.06 6.49
C ALA A 41 10.70 -4.00 7.81
N GLU A 42 11.98 -3.60 7.74
CA GLU A 42 12.83 -3.37 8.90
C GLU A 42 12.28 -2.26 9.81
N PHE A 43 11.81 -1.15 9.23
CA PHE A 43 11.16 -0.07 9.98
C PHE A 43 9.94 -0.59 10.76
N LEU A 44 9.08 -1.39 10.11
CA LEU A 44 7.89 -1.95 10.74
C LEU A 44 8.26 -2.97 11.84
N LEU A 45 9.32 -3.75 11.64
CA LEU A 45 9.81 -4.71 12.62
C LEU A 45 10.33 -4.01 13.88
N ASN A 46 11.14 -2.96 13.72
CA ASN A 46 11.68 -2.18 14.84
C ASN A 46 10.58 -1.51 15.67
N HIS A 47 9.47 -1.12 15.03
CA HIS A 47 8.32 -0.48 15.69
C HIS A 47 7.27 -1.48 16.18
N ASN A 48 7.48 -2.79 15.99
CA ASN A 48 6.47 -3.80 16.33
C ASN A 48 6.29 -4.01 17.85
N GLN A 49 7.24 -3.63 18.71
CA GLN A 49 7.15 -3.78 20.17
C GLN A 49 6.70 -5.18 20.66
N GLY A 50 6.90 -6.24 19.87
CA GLY A 50 6.48 -7.60 20.20
C GLY A 50 4.96 -7.83 20.11
N LYS A 51 4.21 -6.95 19.44
CA LYS A 51 2.76 -7.08 19.26
C LYS A 51 2.42 -7.91 18.03
N THR A 52 1.42 -8.76 18.15
CA THR A 52 0.90 -9.58 17.05
C THR A 52 0.34 -8.75 15.88
N HIS A 53 -0.03 -7.48 16.15
CA HIS A 53 -0.57 -6.53 15.18
C HIS A 53 0.12 -5.17 15.30
N LEU A 54 0.41 -4.56 14.14
CA LEU A 54 1.03 -3.25 14.09
C LEU A 54 0.01 -2.14 14.41
N PRO A 55 0.35 -1.18 15.30
CA PRO A 55 -0.52 -0.04 15.56
C PRO A 55 -0.81 0.76 14.29
N ARG A 56 -2.04 1.26 14.15
CA ARG A 56 -2.46 2.09 13.00
C ARG A 56 -1.60 3.34 12.83
N ALA A 57 -1.12 3.91 13.94
CA ALA A 57 -0.21 5.05 13.95
C ALA A 57 1.13 4.72 13.25
N VAL A 58 1.70 3.55 13.49
CA VAL A 58 2.96 3.11 12.86
C VAL A 58 2.76 2.89 11.36
N ILE A 59 1.63 2.32 10.97
CA ILE A 59 1.27 2.15 9.55
C ILE A 59 1.14 3.51 8.86
N SER A 60 0.52 4.50 9.51
CA SER A 60 0.41 5.87 8.97
C SER A 60 1.79 6.52 8.86
N ALA A 61 2.60 6.46 9.93
CA ALA A 61 3.95 7.02 9.93
C ALA A 61 4.85 6.42 8.83
N ALA A 62 4.75 5.10 8.60
CA ALA A 62 5.44 4.45 7.49
C ALA A 62 4.87 4.88 6.13
N ALA A 63 3.55 4.97 5.99
CA ALA A 63 2.91 5.42 4.76
C ALA A 63 3.37 6.82 4.35
N ASP A 64 3.46 7.73 5.32
CA ASP A 64 3.93 9.10 5.11
C ASP A 64 5.43 9.12 4.77
N ARG A 65 6.26 8.35 5.48
CA ARG A 65 7.72 8.29 5.27
C ARG A 65 8.13 7.73 3.90
N PHE A 66 7.41 6.72 3.40
CA PHE A 66 7.69 6.08 2.12
C PHE A 66 6.79 6.59 1.00
N GLU A 67 5.94 7.60 1.27
CA GLU A 67 4.94 8.17 0.37
C GLU A 67 4.02 7.15 -0.32
N VAL A 68 3.76 6.03 0.36
CA VAL A 68 2.93 4.93 -0.12
C VAL A 68 1.55 4.94 0.54
N HIS A 69 0.58 4.30 -0.10
CA HIS A 69 -0.71 4.11 0.54
C HIS A 69 -0.60 3.16 1.73
N ARG A 70 -1.33 3.43 2.83
CA ARG A 70 -1.41 2.58 4.03
C ARG A 70 -1.64 1.09 3.74
N ASN A 71 -2.44 0.77 2.72
CA ASN A 71 -2.69 -0.62 2.32
C ASN A 71 -1.42 -1.34 1.82
N THR A 72 -0.50 -0.62 1.18
CA THR A 72 0.78 -1.17 0.73
C THR A 72 1.63 -1.58 1.93
N VAL A 73 1.70 -0.71 2.94
CA VAL A 73 2.39 -0.96 4.21
C VAL A 73 1.80 -2.19 4.91
N SER A 74 0.47 -2.22 5.09
CA SER A 74 -0.22 -3.37 5.71
C SER A 74 0.01 -4.68 4.95
N ARG A 75 0.01 -4.62 3.61
CA ARG A 75 0.27 -5.80 2.77
C ARG A 75 1.70 -6.33 2.95
N ILE A 76 2.68 -5.44 3.03
CA ILE A 76 4.08 -5.79 3.28
C ILE A 76 4.26 -6.37 4.68
N TRP A 77 3.63 -5.78 5.69
CA TRP A 77 3.62 -6.33 7.04
C TRP A 77 3.05 -7.75 7.10
N ASN A 78 1.89 -7.98 6.48
CA ASN A 78 1.27 -9.30 6.47
C ASN A 78 2.13 -10.34 5.74
N LEU A 79 2.76 -9.96 4.62
CA LEU A 79 3.66 -10.83 3.88
C LEU A 79 4.90 -11.20 4.71
N MET A 80 5.48 -10.23 5.41
CA MET A 80 6.61 -10.46 6.30
C MET A 80 6.22 -11.35 7.48
N LYS A 81 5.06 -11.11 8.09
CA LYS A 81 4.55 -11.92 9.20
C LYS A 81 4.38 -13.38 8.78
N THR A 82 3.74 -13.63 7.63
CA THR A 82 3.60 -15.00 7.10
C THR A 82 4.95 -15.65 6.80
N ALA A 83 5.93 -14.88 6.32
CA ALA A 83 7.28 -15.39 6.11
C ALA A 83 7.98 -15.76 7.42
N LEU A 84 7.85 -14.91 8.45
CA LEU A 84 8.39 -15.15 9.78
C LEU A 84 7.77 -16.38 10.44
N ASP A 85 6.44 -16.51 10.37
CA ASP A 85 5.69 -17.68 10.88
C ASP A 85 6.10 -18.98 10.17
N GLY A 86 6.48 -18.89 8.89
CA GLY A 86 6.94 -20.03 8.08
C GLY A 86 8.45 -20.29 8.11
N GLY A 87 9.23 -19.55 8.93
CA GLY A 87 10.69 -19.67 8.99
C GLY A 87 11.43 -19.23 7.71
N ALA A 88 10.76 -18.49 6.83
CA ALA A 88 11.33 -17.99 5.58
C ALA A 88 12.07 -16.65 5.79
N SER A 89 13.14 -16.45 5.01
CA SER A 89 13.89 -15.19 4.99
C SER A 89 13.05 -14.01 4.50
N ALA A 90 13.42 -12.80 4.91
CA ALA A 90 12.83 -11.51 4.51
C ALA A 90 12.77 -11.29 2.98
N ASP A 91 13.45 -12.13 2.19
CA ASP A 91 13.37 -12.20 0.73
C ASP A 91 11.94 -12.45 0.20
N ALA A 92 11.07 -13.05 1.03
CA ALA A 92 9.64 -13.19 0.72
C ALA A 92 8.93 -11.84 0.52
N VAL A 93 9.39 -10.78 1.20
CA VAL A 93 8.84 -9.42 1.08
C VAL A 93 9.26 -8.75 -0.24
N MET A 94 10.45 -9.09 -0.74
CA MET A 94 11.00 -8.56 -1.99
C MET A 94 10.27 -9.17 -3.19
N LYS A 95 9.97 -10.48 -3.15
CA LYS A 95 9.24 -11.19 -4.22
C LYS A 95 7.74 -10.94 -4.13
N GLN A 96 7.30 -9.71 -4.41
CA GLN A 96 5.88 -9.47 -4.73
C GLN A 96 5.59 -10.04 -6.12
N VAL A 97 5.32 -11.34 -6.15
CA VAL A 97 5.11 -12.09 -7.38
C VAL A 97 3.86 -11.55 -8.10
N LEU A 98 4.09 -10.75 -9.15
CA LEU A 98 3.10 -10.41 -10.17
C LEU A 98 2.53 -11.67 -10.86
N SER A 99 3.05 -12.88 -10.58
CA SER A 99 2.61 -14.16 -11.17
C SER A 99 1.26 -14.69 -10.69
N LYS A 100 0.58 -14.00 -9.76
CA LYS A 100 -0.89 -14.08 -9.68
C LYS A 100 -1.58 -13.34 -10.85
N LYS A 101 -0.86 -13.10 -11.96
CA LYS A 101 -1.43 -12.61 -13.22
C LYS A 101 -2.62 -13.50 -13.58
N ARG A 102 -3.81 -12.90 -13.52
CA ARG A 102 -5.07 -13.50 -14.00
C ARG A 102 -4.82 -14.01 -15.42
N GLY A 103 -4.82 -15.33 -15.61
CA GLY A 103 -4.49 -15.99 -16.88
C GLY A 103 -3.27 -16.92 -16.87
N ASN A 104 -2.49 -17.02 -15.77
CA ASN A 104 -1.54 -18.14 -15.63
C ASN A 104 -2.23 -19.45 -15.24
N SER A 105 -3.42 -19.38 -14.65
CA SER A 105 -4.32 -20.51 -14.44
C SER A 105 -5.28 -20.66 -15.62
N GLY A 106 -5.46 -21.89 -16.11
CA GLY A 106 -6.39 -22.21 -17.19
C GLY A 106 -5.74 -23.00 -18.32
N ARG A 107 -6.56 -23.39 -19.30
CA ARG A 107 -6.14 -24.21 -20.46
C ARG A 107 -5.11 -23.44 -21.30
N LYS A 108 -3.91 -24.00 -21.42
CA LYS A 108 -2.85 -23.46 -22.30
C LYS A 108 -3.24 -23.66 -23.77
N ARG A 109 -2.78 -22.77 -24.65
CA ARG A 109 -2.97 -22.95 -26.11
C ARG A 109 -2.20 -24.20 -26.54
N LYS A 110 -2.78 -24.97 -27.45
CA LYS A 110 -2.13 -26.16 -28.01
C LYS A 110 -1.22 -25.71 -29.14
N ASP A 111 0.04 -26.10 -29.08
CA ASP A 111 1.02 -25.73 -30.09
C ASP A 111 0.88 -26.66 -31.30
N TYR A 112 0.30 -26.14 -32.38
CA TYR A 112 0.14 -26.85 -33.66
C TYR A 112 1.34 -26.66 -34.59
N SER A 113 2.40 -25.98 -34.14
CA SER A 113 3.61 -25.71 -34.93
C SER A 113 4.26 -27.00 -35.45
N ALA A 114 4.35 -28.03 -34.61
CA ALA A 114 4.92 -29.32 -34.99
C ALA A 114 4.10 -30.08 -36.04
N VAL A 115 2.77 -29.90 -36.06
CA VAL A 115 1.89 -30.52 -37.07
C VAL A 115 2.02 -29.81 -38.42
N LEU A 116 2.30 -28.51 -38.40
CA LEU A 116 2.45 -27.67 -39.59
C LEU A 116 3.78 -27.92 -40.32
N GLU A 117 4.86 -28.25 -39.58
CA GLU A 117 6.14 -28.66 -40.19
C GLU A 117 6.08 -30.04 -40.85
N GLN A 118 5.24 -30.95 -40.35
CA GLN A 118 5.07 -32.29 -40.95
C GLN A 118 4.19 -32.29 -42.21
N LEU A 119 3.48 -31.21 -42.48
CA LEU A 119 2.61 -31.04 -43.65
C LEU A 119 3.30 -30.29 -44.81
N LYS A 120 4.59 -29.99 -44.68
CA LYS A 120 5.41 -29.35 -45.70
C LYS A 120 6.39 -30.34 -46.30
#